data_AF-M8BGP5-F1
#
_entry.id   AF-M8BGP5-F1
#
_cell.length_a   1.000
_cell.length_b   1.000
_cell.length_c   1.000
_cell.angle_alpha   90.00
_cell.angle_beta   90.00
_cell.angle_gamma   90.00
#
_symmetry.space_group_name_H-M   'P 1'
#
loop_
_entity.id
_entity.type
_entity.pdbx_description
1 polymer ?
#
loop_
_entity_poly.entity_id
_entity_poly.type
_entity_poly.pdbx_seq_one_letter_code
_entity_poly.pdbx_strand_id
1 'polypeptide(L)'
;MEKVDKERAGVIAGSGMGGITAFSDGVENLVTKGYRKISPFCIPHAITNTSSAMIAMDAAVGFRGPNYSISTACATSNHCFHSAADQIRLGRADVMVAGGTEAAIIPIGLGGFVACRALSQRNDDPGTASRPWDKDRDGFVMGEGAGLLVYSILPSPHFFMTDLLFYI
;
A
#
# COMPACT_ATOMS: atom_id res chain seq x y z
N MET A 1 -17.11 21.92 -9.66
CA MET A 1 -16.94 20.53 -9.23
C MET A 1 -18.06 20.25 -8.25
N GLU A 2 -18.94 19.31 -8.56
CA GLU A 2 -20.04 18.92 -7.66
C GLU A 2 -19.43 18.41 -6.35
N LYS A 3 -20.03 18.77 -5.22
CA LYS A 3 -19.46 18.47 -3.90
C LYS A 3 -19.62 16.98 -3.62
N VAL A 4 -18.51 16.23 -3.62
CA VAL A 4 -18.50 14.80 -3.26
C VAL A 4 -19.08 14.60 -1.87
N ASP A 5 -20.08 13.73 -1.74
CA ASP A 5 -20.62 13.30 -0.45
C ASP A 5 -19.54 12.49 0.30
N LYS A 6 -19.07 13.04 1.42
CA LYS A 6 -17.97 12.46 2.19
C LYS A 6 -18.37 11.16 2.88
N GLU A 7 -19.64 10.97 3.20
CA GLU A 7 -20.14 9.72 3.82
C GLU A 7 -20.21 8.57 2.79
N ARG A 8 -20.25 8.91 1.50
CA ARG A 8 -20.24 7.97 0.38
C ARG A 8 -18.91 7.92 -0.37
N ALA A 9 -17.88 8.55 0.18
CA ALA A 9 -16.52 8.51 -0.32
C ALA A 9 -15.63 7.72 0.65
N GLY A 10 -14.97 6.68 0.16
CA GLY A 10 -14.15 5.78 0.98
C GLY A 10 -12.71 5.63 0.47
N VAL A 11 -11.90 4.91 1.26
CA VAL A 11 -10.50 4.60 0.96
C VAL A 11 -10.21 3.14 1.25
N ILE A 12 -9.57 2.45 0.30
CA ILE A 12 -9.01 1.11 0.51
C ILE A 12 -7.57 1.11 0.00
N ALA A 13 -6.65 1.53 0.87
CA ALA A 13 -5.22 1.49 0.59
C ALA A 13 -4.58 0.37 1.41
N GLY A 14 -3.87 -0.53 0.72
CA GLY A 14 -3.22 -1.69 1.32
C GLY A 14 -1.69 -1.57 1.39
N SER A 15 -1.08 -2.40 2.21
CA SER A 15 0.37 -2.61 2.24
C SER A 15 0.69 -4.06 2.58
N GLY A 16 1.75 -4.60 1.99
CA GLY A 16 2.19 -5.97 2.26
C GLY A 16 2.84 -6.09 3.64
N MET A 17 3.78 -5.20 3.94
CA MET A 17 4.56 -5.20 5.18
C MET A 17 4.24 -4.06 6.14
N GLY A 18 3.40 -3.09 5.74
CA GLY A 18 3.05 -1.94 6.56
C GLY A 18 4.26 -1.04 6.83
N GLY A 19 4.29 -0.35 7.96
CA GLY A 19 5.43 0.47 8.36
C GLY A 19 6.53 -0.35 9.02
N ILE A 20 7.14 -1.26 8.25
CA ILE A 20 8.17 -2.17 8.76
C ILE A 20 9.37 -1.43 9.37
N THR A 21 9.69 -0.22 8.88
CA THR A 21 10.71 0.67 9.47
C THR A 21 10.36 1.05 10.90
N ALA A 22 9.14 1.54 11.15
CA ALA A 22 8.71 1.94 12.49
C ALA A 22 8.71 0.75 13.46
N PHE A 23 8.33 -0.44 12.97
CA PHE A 23 8.41 -1.67 13.75
C PHE A 23 9.85 -2.06 14.06
N SER A 24 10.73 -2.06 13.06
CA SER A 24 12.16 -2.37 13.20
C SER A 24 12.84 -1.45 14.21
N ASP A 25 12.63 -0.14 14.10
CA ASP A 25 13.17 0.85 15.02
C ASP A 25 12.61 0.66 16.44
N GLY A 26 11.33 0.29 16.55
CA GLY A 26 10.69 -0.04 17.83
C GLY A 26 11.36 -1.23 18.51
N VAL A 27 11.62 -2.31 17.76
CA VAL A 27 12.34 -3.50 18.25
C VAL A 27 13.77 -3.15 18.62
N GLU A 28 14.50 -2.40 17.79
CA GLU A 28 15.87 -1.99 18.10
C GLU A 28 15.93 -1.18 19.39
N ASN A 29 15.05 -0.20 19.57
CA ASN A 29 15.00 0.61 20.79
C ASN A 29 14.63 -0.22 22.02
N LEU A 30 13.71 -1.18 21.89
CA LEU A 30 13.38 -2.13 22.97
C LEU A 30 14.62 -2.90 23.41
N VAL A 31 15.36 -3.49 22.46
CA VAL A 31 16.51 -4.36 22.72
C VAL A 31 17.71 -3.57 23.25
N THR A 32 17.99 -2.40 22.67
CA THR A 32 19.21 -1.63 22.97
C THR A 32 19.05 -0.62 24.10
N LYS A 33 17.85 -0.08 24.31
CA LYS A 33 17.59 1.04 25.22
C LYS A 33 16.39 0.83 26.17
N GLY A 34 15.66 -0.28 26.02
CA GLY A 34 14.49 -0.62 26.83
C GLY A 34 13.18 0.01 26.38
N TYR A 35 12.06 -0.52 26.89
CA TYR A 35 10.70 -0.21 26.41
C TYR A 35 10.32 1.28 26.47
N ARG A 36 10.89 2.06 27.40
CA ARG A 36 10.63 3.51 27.53
C ARG A 36 11.12 4.34 26.35
N LYS A 37 11.95 3.77 25.47
CA LYS A 37 12.46 4.43 24.27
C LYS A 37 11.71 4.04 23.00
N ILE A 38 10.70 3.19 23.09
CA ILE A 38 9.80 2.92 21.96
C ILE A 38 8.94 4.16 21.73
N SER A 39 8.86 4.62 20.48
CA SER A 39 7.99 5.73 20.10
C SER A 39 6.53 5.40 20.41
N PRO A 40 5.74 6.34 20.98
CA PRO A 40 4.30 6.15 21.15
C PRO A 40 3.58 5.96 19.81
N PHE A 41 4.23 6.36 18.71
CA PHE A 41 3.71 6.20 17.37
C PHE A 41 4.20 4.94 16.65
N CYS A 42 4.94 4.06 17.32
CA CYS A 42 5.43 2.79 16.75
C CYS A 42 4.27 1.98 16.13
N ILE A 43 3.22 1.70 16.93
CA ILE A 43 2.07 0.93 16.44
C ILE A 43 1.27 1.68 15.38
N PRO A 44 0.88 2.97 15.58
CA PRO A 44 0.21 3.73 14.54
C PRO A 44 0.96 3.81 13.20
N HIS A 45 2.30 3.76 13.18
CA HIS A 45 3.04 3.76 11.91
C HIS A 45 3.26 2.35 11.36
N ALA A 46 3.31 1.32 12.22
CA ALA A 46 3.60 -0.04 11.78
C ALA A 46 2.41 -0.75 11.12
N ILE A 47 1.18 -0.50 11.59
CA ILE A 47 -0.01 -1.21 11.10
C ILE A 47 -0.35 -0.87 9.64
N THR A 48 -0.83 -1.87 8.90
CA THR A 48 -1.05 -1.77 7.44
C THR A 48 -2.19 -0.82 7.05
N ASN A 49 -3.17 -0.63 7.93
CA ASN A 49 -4.32 0.26 7.70
C ASN A 49 -4.00 1.74 7.84
N THR A 50 -2.80 2.11 8.28
CA THR A 50 -2.39 3.51 8.43
C THR A 50 -2.43 4.26 7.12
N SER A 51 -2.02 3.64 6.01
CA SER A 51 -2.10 4.24 4.68
C SER A 51 -3.53 4.69 4.34
N SER A 52 -4.50 3.80 4.50
CA SER A 52 -5.91 4.08 4.28
C SER A 52 -6.48 5.13 5.24
N ALA A 53 -6.11 5.03 6.53
CA ALA A 53 -6.54 5.97 7.55
C ALA A 53 -6.01 7.39 7.29
N MET A 54 -4.73 7.54 6.94
CA MET A 54 -4.12 8.84 6.68
C MET A 54 -4.76 9.54 5.48
N ILE A 55 -4.99 8.82 4.38
CA ILE A 55 -5.67 9.39 3.20
C ILE A 55 -7.09 9.84 3.56
N ALA A 56 -7.83 9.03 4.32
CA ALA A 56 -9.21 9.38 4.68
C ALA A 56 -9.29 10.58 5.64
N MET A 57 -8.36 10.66 6.60
CA MET A 57 -8.29 11.73 7.60
C MET A 57 -7.71 13.04 7.08
N ASP A 58 -6.98 13.02 5.96
CA ASP A 58 -6.38 14.23 5.37
C ASP A 58 -7.43 15.34 5.23
N ALA A 59 -7.09 16.55 5.66
CA ALA A 59 -8.05 17.65 5.76
C ALA A 59 -8.61 18.10 4.39
N ALA A 60 -7.87 17.87 3.30
CA ALA A 60 -8.37 18.14 1.95
C ALA A 60 -9.36 17.05 1.49
N VAL A 61 -9.18 15.81 1.96
CA VAL A 61 -9.99 14.64 1.58
C VAL A 61 -11.18 14.45 2.51
N GLY A 62 -10.99 14.21 3.81
CA GLY A 62 -12.04 14.10 4.82
C GLY A 62 -13.11 13.04 4.51
N PHE A 63 -12.71 11.89 3.97
CA PHE A 63 -13.60 10.80 3.56
C PHE A 63 -14.05 9.97 4.77
N ARG A 64 -15.34 9.62 4.80
CA ARG A 64 -16.03 8.98 5.93
C ARG A 64 -16.80 7.71 5.56
N GLY A 65 -16.79 7.34 4.29
CA GLY A 65 -17.30 6.07 3.80
C GLY A 65 -16.38 4.88 4.17
N PRO A 66 -16.49 3.75 3.45
CA PRO A 66 -15.72 2.54 3.75
C PRO A 66 -14.21 2.81 3.83
N ASN A 67 -13.58 2.45 4.94
CA ASN A 67 -12.15 2.65 5.19
C ASN A 67 -11.51 1.42 5.83
N TYR A 68 -10.64 0.74 5.10
CA TYR A 68 -9.87 -0.42 5.59
C TYR A 68 -8.68 -0.72 4.67
N SER A 69 -7.73 -1.51 5.13
CA SER A 69 -6.65 -2.03 4.30
C SER A 69 -6.81 -3.51 4.01
N ILE A 70 -6.32 -3.93 2.84
CA ILE A 70 -6.09 -5.34 2.52
C ILE A 70 -4.58 -5.58 2.55
N SER A 71 -4.16 -6.77 2.99
CA SER A 71 -2.79 -7.23 2.88
C SER A 71 -2.82 -8.67 2.37
N THR A 72 -2.39 -8.84 1.12
CA THR A 72 -2.30 -10.13 0.42
C THR A 72 -0.98 -10.24 -0.34
N ALA A 73 0.10 -9.79 0.32
CA ALA A 73 1.45 -9.73 -0.25
C ALA A 73 1.48 -8.99 -1.61
N CYS A 74 2.07 -9.59 -2.64
CA CYS A 74 2.21 -8.98 -3.97
C CYS A 74 0.86 -8.66 -4.64
N ALA A 75 -0.24 -9.30 -4.22
CA ALA A 75 -1.57 -9.09 -4.78
C ALA A 75 -2.38 -7.98 -4.06
N THR A 76 -1.78 -7.31 -3.07
CA THR A 76 -2.47 -6.35 -2.20
C THR A 76 -3.24 -5.29 -2.98
N SER A 77 -2.58 -4.55 -3.88
CA SER A 77 -3.23 -3.48 -4.65
C SER A 77 -4.36 -4.01 -5.54
N ASN A 78 -4.18 -5.19 -6.15
CA ASN A 78 -5.23 -5.82 -6.97
C ASN A 78 -6.48 -6.15 -6.15
N HIS A 79 -6.31 -6.63 -4.93
CA HIS A 79 -7.43 -6.91 -4.04
C HIS A 79 -8.09 -5.61 -3.55
N CYS A 80 -7.31 -4.55 -3.29
CA CYS A 80 -7.86 -3.23 -2.98
C CYS A 80 -8.73 -2.70 -4.12
N PHE A 81 -8.26 -2.78 -5.36
CA PHE A 81 -9.01 -2.39 -6.56
C PHE A 81 -10.31 -3.18 -6.71
N HIS A 82 -10.24 -4.50 -6.59
CA HIS A 82 -11.42 -5.37 -6.64
C HIS A 82 -12.44 -5.00 -5.55
N SER A 83 -11.96 -4.82 -4.32
CA SER A 83 -12.82 -4.50 -3.18
C SER A 83 -13.48 -3.11 -3.32
N ALA A 84 -12.75 -2.13 -3.84
CA ALA A 84 -13.30 -0.80 -4.12
C ALA A 84 -14.37 -0.82 -5.21
N ALA A 85 -14.14 -1.58 -6.29
CA ALA A 85 -15.15 -1.80 -7.32
C ALA A 85 -16.42 -2.44 -6.72
N ASP A 86 -16.28 -3.40 -5.80
CA ASP A 86 -17.41 -4.01 -5.11
C ASP A 86 -18.15 -3.05 -4.19
N GLN A 87 -17.46 -2.16 -3.46
CA GLN A 87 -18.13 -1.14 -2.65
C GLN A 87 -19.03 -0.25 -3.51
N ILE A 88 -18.59 0.13 -4.70
CA ILE A 88 -19.39 0.93 -5.64
C ILE A 88 -20.51 0.09 -6.26
N ARG A 89 -20.21 -1.12 -6.77
CA ARG A 89 -21.19 -2.02 -7.40
C ARG A 89 -22.33 -2.41 -6.46
N LEU A 90 -22.04 -2.53 -5.17
CA LEU A 90 -23.03 -2.86 -4.13
C LEU A 90 -23.76 -1.62 -3.58
N GLY A 91 -23.51 -0.43 -4.14
CA GLY A 91 -24.15 0.82 -3.73
C GLY A 91 -23.73 1.33 -2.36
N ARG A 92 -22.58 0.88 -1.83
CA ARG A 92 -22.06 1.26 -0.51
C ARG A 92 -21.22 2.54 -0.53
N ALA A 93 -20.68 2.89 -1.68
CA ALA A 93 -19.93 4.13 -1.90
C ALA A 93 -20.15 4.62 -3.34
N ASP A 94 -19.97 5.91 -3.57
CA ASP A 94 -20.02 6.53 -4.90
C ASP A 94 -18.64 6.90 -5.42
N VAL A 95 -17.68 7.09 -4.49
CA VAL A 95 -16.27 7.35 -4.78
C VAL A 95 -15.40 6.49 -3.88
N MET A 96 -14.38 5.86 -4.44
CA MET A 96 -13.38 5.09 -3.68
C MET A 96 -11.97 5.44 -4.15
N VAL A 97 -11.09 5.82 -3.23
CA VAL A 97 -9.65 5.79 -3.48
C VAL A 97 -9.15 4.40 -3.15
N ALA A 98 -8.44 3.74 -4.06
CA ALA A 98 -7.94 2.40 -3.79
C ALA A 98 -6.57 2.15 -4.39
N GLY A 99 -5.82 1.23 -3.80
CA GLY A 99 -4.53 0.78 -4.30
C GLY A 99 -3.63 0.31 -3.17
N GLY A 100 -2.34 0.60 -3.27
CA GLY A 100 -1.40 0.17 -2.24
C GLY A 100 -0.06 0.88 -2.25
N THR A 101 0.67 0.68 -1.16
CA THR A 101 1.99 1.28 -0.90
C THR A 101 2.90 0.27 -0.21
N GLU A 102 4.19 0.36 -0.49
CA GLU A 102 5.22 -0.45 0.15
C GLU A 102 6.53 0.33 0.25
N ALA A 103 7.21 0.23 1.39
CA ALA A 103 8.47 0.92 1.69
C ALA A 103 9.37 0.04 2.57
N ALA A 104 9.71 -1.13 2.03
CA ALA A 104 10.39 -2.19 2.77
C ALA A 104 11.86 -2.37 2.40
N ILE A 105 12.46 -1.42 1.66
CA ILE A 105 13.89 -1.42 1.34
C ILE A 105 14.68 -0.94 2.57
N ILE A 106 14.69 -1.78 3.60
CA ILE A 106 15.46 -1.63 4.84
C ILE A 106 16.19 -2.95 5.16
N PRO A 107 17.21 -2.96 6.01
CA PRO A 107 18.02 -4.16 6.25
C PRO A 107 17.23 -5.42 6.60
N ILE A 108 16.22 -5.31 7.48
CA ILE A 108 15.39 -6.46 7.87
C ILE A 108 14.45 -6.92 6.73
N GLY A 109 13.92 -5.98 5.95
CA GLY A 109 13.07 -6.26 4.80
C GLY A 109 13.85 -6.97 3.69
N LEU A 110 14.98 -6.37 3.27
CA LEU A 110 15.86 -6.96 2.27
C LEU A 110 16.42 -8.31 2.76
N GLY A 111 16.91 -8.37 4.00
CA GLY A 111 17.50 -9.56 4.61
C GLY A 111 16.54 -10.74 4.68
N GLY A 112 15.25 -10.50 4.96
CA GLY A 112 14.22 -11.54 4.94
C GLY A 112 14.06 -12.19 3.56
N PHE A 113 14.03 -11.39 2.49
CA PHE A 113 13.92 -11.91 1.13
C PHE A 113 15.21 -12.52 0.60
N VAL A 114 16.39 -12.07 1.07
CA VAL A 114 17.66 -12.75 0.82
C VAL A 114 17.67 -14.13 1.48
N ALA A 115 17.22 -14.24 2.74
CA ALA A 115 17.22 -15.49 3.50
C ALA A 115 16.34 -16.58 2.85
N CYS A 116 15.22 -16.20 2.24
CA CYS A 116 14.38 -17.13 1.48
C CYS A 116 14.79 -17.29 0.00
N ARG A 117 15.93 -16.71 -0.41
CA ARG A 117 16.50 -16.80 -1.77
C ARG A 117 15.56 -16.29 -2.87
N ALA A 118 14.81 -15.22 -2.59
CA ALA A 118 13.84 -14.67 -3.53
C ALA A 118 14.42 -13.55 -4.41
N LEU A 119 15.52 -12.92 -3.99
CA LEU A 119 16.13 -11.78 -4.70
C LEU A 119 17.22 -12.24 -5.69
N SER A 120 17.31 -11.52 -6.81
CA SER A 120 18.46 -11.62 -7.72
C SER A 120 19.76 -11.29 -6.98
N GLN A 121 20.83 -12.03 -7.30
CA GLN A 121 22.16 -11.81 -6.70
C GLN A 121 23.13 -11.10 -7.65
N ARG A 122 22.65 -10.68 -8.82
CA ARG A 122 23.40 -9.94 -9.84
C ARG A 122 23.69 -8.49 -9.43
N ASN A 123 24.58 -8.35 -8.46
CA ASN A 123 25.00 -7.06 -7.92
C ASN A 123 26.05 -6.36 -8.79
N ASP A 124 26.74 -7.11 -9.65
CA ASP A 124 27.75 -6.65 -10.60
C ASP A 124 27.15 -5.94 -11.82
N ASP A 125 25.92 -6.29 -12.20
CA ASP A 125 25.17 -5.66 -13.28
C ASP A 125 23.69 -5.43 -12.90
N PRO A 126 23.40 -4.45 -12.01
CA PRO A 126 22.06 -4.22 -11.48
C PRO A 126 21.05 -3.78 -12.56
N GLY A 127 21.52 -3.14 -13.63
CA GLY A 127 20.67 -2.67 -14.73
C GLY A 127 20.00 -3.81 -15.50
N THR A 128 20.53 -5.04 -15.39
CA THR A 128 19.98 -6.23 -16.05
C THR A 128 19.42 -7.25 -15.05
N ALA A 129 19.45 -6.99 -13.75
CA ALA A 129 19.02 -7.94 -12.72
C ALA A 129 17.52 -8.29 -12.82
N SER A 130 16.65 -7.30 -13.05
CA SER A 130 15.22 -7.54 -13.26
C SER A 130 14.96 -7.96 -14.71
N ARG A 131 14.84 -9.27 -14.94
CA ARG A 131 14.65 -9.87 -16.27
C ARG A 131 13.51 -10.90 -16.31
N PRO A 132 12.25 -10.46 -16.17
CA PRO A 132 11.10 -11.37 -16.21
C PRO A 132 11.11 -12.23 -17.48
N TRP A 133 10.76 -13.52 -17.33
CA TRP A 133 10.72 -14.54 -18.38
C TRP A 133 12.06 -14.89 -19.07
N ASP A 134 13.15 -14.20 -18.76
CA ASP A 134 14.47 -14.54 -19.29
C ASP A 134 14.97 -15.90 -18.75
N LYS A 135 15.79 -16.59 -19.55
CA LYS A 135 16.36 -17.91 -19.20
C LYS A 135 17.32 -17.84 -18.00
N ASP A 136 18.04 -16.73 -17.85
CA ASP A 136 19.09 -16.52 -16.86
C ASP A 136 18.58 -15.67 -15.68
N ARG A 137 17.25 -15.59 -15.48
CA ARG A 137 16.62 -14.94 -14.31
C ARG A 137 16.91 -15.73 -13.04
N ASP A 138 17.24 -15.04 -11.96
CA ASP A 138 17.70 -15.64 -10.70
C ASP A 138 16.94 -15.13 -9.45
N GLY A 139 15.94 -14.27 -9.64
CA GLY A 139 15.10 -13.73 -8.56
C GLY A 139 14.43 -12.43 -8.99
N PHE A 140 13.65 -11.81 -8.10
CA PHE A 140 13.13 -10.47 -8.35
C PHE A 140 14.09 -9.40 -7.82
N VAL A 141 13.92 -8.16 -8.29
CA VAL A 141 14.58 -6.99 -7.71
C VAL A 141 13.53 -6.24 -6.89
N MET A 142 13.80 -6.05 -5.60
CA MET A 142 12.87 -5.37 -4.70
C MET A 142 12.76 -3.90 -5.09
N GLY A 143 11.53 -3.40 -5.14
CA GLY A 143 11.20 -2.00 -5.34
C GLY A 143 10.28 -1.51 -4.22
N GLU A 144 10.10 -0.19 -4.14
CA GLU A 144 9.20 0.49 -3.22
C GLU A 144 8.45 1.60 -3.95
N GLY A 145 7.35 2.06 -3.35
CA GLY A 145 6.52 3.12 -3.89
C GLY A 145 5.03 2.93 -3.57
N ALA A 146 4.21 3.78 -4.17
CA ALA A 146 2.76 3.74 -4.01
C ALA A 146 2.05 3.89 -5.37
N GLY A 147 0.87 3.29 -5.47
CA GLY A 147 -0.02 3.44 -6.61
C GLY A 147 -1.46 3.43 -6.15
N LEU A 148 -2.18 4.51 -6.43
CA LEU A 148 -3.57 4.71 -6.06
C LEU A 148 -4.39 5.13 -7.28
N LEU A 149 -5.67 4.77 -7.26
CA LEU A 149 -6.66 5.08 -8.27
C LEU A 149 -7.92 5.60 -7.62
N VAL A 150 -8.63 6.48 -8.32
CA VAL A 150 -9.97 6.93 -7.92
C VAL A 150 -11.00 6.16 -8.75
N TYR A 151 -11.95 5.52 -8.08
CA TYR A 151 -13.11 4.89 -8.68
C TYR A 151 -14.33 5.75 -8.39
N SER A 152 -15.20 5.91 -9.39
CA SER A 152 -16.46 6.64 -9.25
C SER A 152 -17.59 5.90 -9.95
N ILE A 153 -18.83 6.14 -9.51
CA ILE A 153 -20.02 5.68 -10.22
C ILE A 153 -20.18 6.49 -11.53
N LEU A 154 -20.39 5.79 -12.65
CA LEU A 154 -20.75 6.43 -13.92
C LEU A 154 -22.28 6.43 -14.09
N PRO A 155 -22.89 7.52 -14.58
CA PRO A 155 -24.33 7.58 -14.85
C PRO A 155 -24.79 6.72 -16.05
N SER A 156 -23.91 5.93 -16.68
CA SER A 156 -24.25 5.04 -17.81
C SER A 156 -23.73 3.62 -17.57
N PRO A 157 -24.35 2.58 -18.17
CA PRO A 157 -23.99 1.18 -17.95
C PRO A 157 -22.64 0.75 -18.55
N HIS A 158 -21.86 1.67 -19.11
CA HIS A 158 -20.54 1.39 -19.68
C HIS A 158 -19.46 1.81 -18.69
N PHE A 159 -18.81 0.80 -18.10
CA PHE A 159 -17.95 0.86 -16.93
C PHE A 159 -16.50 1.17 -17.33
N PHE A 160 -15.99 2.40 -17.17
CA PHE A 160 -14.54 2.67 -17.30
C PHE A 160 -14.03 3.83 -16.43
N MET A 161 -13.14 3.45 -15.50
CA MET A 161 -12.02 4.18 -14.89
C MET A 161 -11.83 5.64 -15.33
N THR A 162 -12.21 6.61 -14.48
CA THR A 162 -11.93 8.03 -14.70
C THR A 162 -10.92 8.52 -13.67
N ASP A 163 -9.79 9.02 -14.19
CA ASP A 163 -8.72 9.78 -13.52
C ASP A 163 -7.72 8.99 -12.64
N LEU A 164 -6.52 8.83 -13.22
CA LEU A 164 -5.31 8.38 -12.55
C LEU A 164 -4.69 9.58 -11.81
N LEU A 165 -5.12 9.83 -10.58
CA LEU A 165 -4.47 10.81 -9.71
C LEU A 165 -3.27 10.13 -9.04
N PHE A 166 -2.07 10.35 -9.60
CA PHE A 166 -0.83 10.03 -8.90
C PHE A 166 -0.68 10.97 -7.71
N TYR A 167 -0.90 10.45 -6.51
CA TYR A 167 -0.35 11.04 -5.29
C TYR A 167 1.07 10.47 -5.16
N ILE A 168 2.08 11.30 -5.45
CA ILE A 168 3.50 11.01 -5.17
C ILE A 168 3.81 11.55 -3.77
#